data_AF-A0A1V3N3J3-F1
#
_entry.id   AF-A0A1V3N3J3-F1
#
_cell.length_a   1.000
_cell.length_b   1.000
_cell.length_c   1.000
_cell.angle_alpha   90.00
_cell.angle_beta   90.00
_cell.angle_gamma   90.00
#
_symmetry.space_group_name_H-M   'P 1'
#
loop_
_entity.id
_entity.type
_entity.pdbx_description
1 polymer ?
#
loop_
_entity_poly.entity_id
_entity_poly.type
_entity_poly.pdbx_seq_one_letter_code
_entity_poly.pdbx_strand_id
1 'polypeptide(L)'
;MPTKLKIISHEFVNESYLRLEIVSGNQPCGTIDLITEKANFNITGKYFYKGMETIKNIQLEYKGKELVFTFRNKKHLLFTCDRTVFTIIRTYTQAFQ
;
A
#
# COMPACT_ATOMS: atom_id res chain seq x y z
N MET A 1 8.67 20.38 -5.53
CA MET A 1 7.46 19.53 -5.43
C MET A 1 7.62 18.58 -4.26
N PRO A 2 6.62 18.37 -3.39
CA PRO A 2 6.72 17.37 -2.33
C PRO A 2 6.81 15.98 -2.97
N THR A 3 7.88 15.24 -2.67
CA THR A 3 8.15 13.93 -3.22
C THR A 3 7.10 12.93 -2.73
N LYS A 4 6.17 12.51 -3.60
CA LYS A 4 5.10 11.56 -3.24
C LYS A 4 5.67 10.14 -3.09
N LEU A 5 5.09 9.35 -2.18
CA LEU A 5 5.37 7.92 -2.09
C LEU A 5 4.86 7.23 -3.36
N LYS A 6 5.59 6.23 -3.84
CA LYS A 6 5.24 5.48 -5.04
C LYS A 6 5.41 3.99 -4.79
N ILE A 7 4.42 3.20 -5.19
CA ILE A 7 4.54 1.75 -5.29
C ILE A 7 5.19 1.46 -6.65
N ILE A 8 6.38 0.86 -6.64
CA ILE A 8 7.19 0.64 -7.87
C ILE A 8 7.17 -0.80 -8.35
N SER A 9 6.93 -1.76 -7.46
CA SER A 9 6.83 -3.16 -7.79
C SER A 9 5.93 -3.87 -6.78
N HIS A 10 5.52 -5.07 -7.15
CA HIS A 10 4.76 -5.98 -6.33
C HIS A 10 5.30 -7.40 -6.54
N GLU A 11 5.21 -8.22 -5.51
CA GLU A 11 5.62 -9.63 -5.55
C GLU A 11 4.64 -10.47 -4.73
N PHE A 12 4.16 -11.57 -5.31
CA PHE A 12 3.51 -12.62 -4.55
C PHE A 12 4.59 -13.52 -3.95
N VAL A 13 4.88 -13.33 -2.66
CA VAL A 13 5.83 -14.19 -1.92
C VAL A 13 5.26 -15.61 -1.78
N ASN A 14 3.94 -15.70 -1.64
CA ASN A 14 3.14 -16.93 -1.79
C ASN A 14 1.66 -16.56 -2.06
N GLU A 15 0.79 -17.56 -2.16
CA GLU A 15 -0.65 -17.37 -2.45
C GLU A 15 -1.38 -16.43 -1.47
N SER A 16 -0.91 -16.35 -0.24
CA SER A 16 -1.50 -15.56 0.83
C SER A 16 -0.70 -14.31 1.18
N TYR A 17 0.33 -13.97 0.41
CA TYR A 17 1.23 -12.87 0.73
C TYR A 17 1.62 -12.07 -0.53
N LEU A 18 1.11 -10.85 -0.60
CA LEU A 18 1.49 -9.82 -1.57
C LEU A 18 2.35 -8.75 -0.90
N ARG A 19 3.59 -8.58 -1.35
CA ARG A 19 4.49 -7.49 -0.96
C ARG A 19 4.48 -6.38 -2.00
N LEU A 20 4.47 -5.13 -1.53
CA LEU A 20 4.56 -3.92 -2.35
C LEU A 20 5.80 -3.13 -1.94
N GLU A 21 6.65 -2.77 -2.92
CA GLU A 21 7.86 -1.98 -2.68
C GLU A 21 7.58 -0.49 -2.86
N ILE A 22 8.00 0.32 -1.87
CA ILE A 22 7.72 1.74 -1.79
C ILE A 22 9.00 2.56 -1.96
N VAL A 23 8.96 3.56 -2.83
CA VAL A 23 10.01 4.59 -2.95
C VAL A 23 9.49 5.97 -2.61
N SER A 24 10.40 6.84 -2.20
CA SER A 24 10.23 8.30 -2.21
C SER A 24 11.18 8.90 -3.23
N GLY A 25 10.64 9.38 -4.35
CA GLY A 25 11.45 9.77 -5.51
C GLY A 25 12.04 8.52 -6.16
N ASN A 26 13.36 8.39 -6.15
CA ASN A 26 14.08 7.23 -6.68
C ASN A 26 14.75 6.38 -5.59
N GLN A 27 14.45 6.62 -4.31
CA GLN A 27 15.06 5.90 -3.19
C GLN A 27 14.05 4.93 -2.56
N PRO A 28 14.39 3.63 -2.43
CA PRO A 28 13.64 2.69 -1.60
C PRO A 28 13.45 3.23 -0.20
N CYS A 29 12.23 3.17 0.31
CA CYS A 29 11.89 3.71 1.62
C CYS A 29 10.98 2.80 2.44
N GLY A 30 10.49 1.68 1.92
CA GLY A 30 9.72 0.74 2.72
C GLY A 30 8.92 -0.27 1.93
N THR A 31 8.10 -1.02 2.66
CA THR A 31 7.19 -2.02 2.10
C THR A 31 5.78 -1.85 2.64
N ILE A 32 4.81 -2.38 1.88
CA ILE A 32 3.49 -2.75 2.39
C ILE A 32 3.34 -4.24 2.14
N ASP A 33 3.19 -5.00 3.21
CA ASP A 33 3.03 -6.44 3.19
C ASP A 33 1.56 -6.79 3.48
N LEU A 34 0.84 -7.23 2.46
CA LEU A 34 -0.52 -7.76 2.59
C LEU A 34 -0.40 -9.27 2.82
N ILE A 35 -0.68 -9.71 4.06
CA ILE A 35 -0.50 -11.08 4.53
C ILE A 35 -1.83 -11.55 5.09
N THR A 36 -2.47 -12.50 4.41
CA THR A 36 -3.83 -12.96 4.67
C THR A 36 -4.80 -11.77 4.84
N GLU A 37 -5.44 -11.64 6.00
CA GLU A 37 -6.40 -10.59 6.32
C GLU A 37 -5.75 -9.31 6.86
N LYS A 38 -4.41 -9.21 6.89
CA LYS A 38 -3.67 -8.11 7.51
C LYS A 38 -2.82 -7.37 6.49
N ALA A 39 -2.69 -6.06 6.70
CA ALA A 39 -1.76 -5.20 5.98
C ALA A 39 -0.75 -4.65 6.98
N ASN A 40 0.53 -4.92 6.75
CA ASN A 40 1.64 -4.39 7.51
C ASN A 40 2.36 -3.32 6.70
N PHE A 41 2.47 -2.12 7.23
CA PHE A 41 3.10 -0.97 6.60
C PHE A 41 4.43 -0.71 7.31
N ASN A 42 5.52 -0.73 6.57
CA ASN A 42 6.86 -0.48 7.08
C ASN A 42 7.58 0.55 6.21
N ILE A 43 7.26 1.82 6.42
CA ILE A 43 7.78 2.97 5.67
C ILE A 43 8.74 3.76 6.56
N THR A 44 9.90 4.09 6.02
CA THR A 44 11.02 4.71 6.73
C THR A 44 11.45 6.01 6.04
N GLY A 45 12.38 6.73 6.66
CA GLY A 45 12.86 8.02 6.17
C GLY A 45 11.87 9.16 6.43
N LYS A 46 11.79 10.12 5.50
CA LYS A 46 11.00 11.36 5.68
C LYS A 46 9.51 11.11 5.89
N TYR A 47 8.97 10.03 5.33
CA TYR A 47 7.54 9.67 5.40
C TYR A 47 7.33 8.48 6.34
N PHE A 48 7.98 8.51 7.50
CA PHE A 48 7.94 7.41 8.47
C PHE A 48 6.50 7.01 8.82
N TYR A 49 6.18 5.74 8.58
CA TYR A 49 4.95 5.11 9.01
C TYR A 49 5.21 3.63 9.28
N LYS A 50 4.94 3.20 10.51
CA LYS A 50 4.95 1.79 10.90
C LYS A 50 3.61 1.45 11.54
N GLY A 51 2.95 0.43 11.04
CA GLY A 51 1.64 0.04 11.56
C GLY A 51 1.11 -1.21 10.89
N MET A 52 0.17 -1.86 11.57
CA MET A 52 -0.55 -3.01 11.07
C MET A 52 -2.05 -2.73 11.18
N GLU A 53 -2.81 -3.11 10.17
CA GLU A 53 -4.27 -2.97 10.15
C GLU A 53 -4.90 -4.19 9.49
N THR A 54 -6.12 -4.55 9.88
CA THR A 54 -6.90 -5.60 9.19
C THR A 54 -7.43 -5.05 7.88
N ILE A 55 -7.35 -5.80 6.78
CA ILE A 55 -7.78 -5.37 5.44
C ILE A 55 -9.24 -4.91 5.41
N LYS A 56 -10.14 -5.62 6.12
CA LYS A 56 -11.56 -5.22 6.25
C LYS A 56 -11.78 -3.84 6.89
N ASN A 57 -10.76 -3.28 7.53
CA ASN A 57 -10.79 -1.97 8.18
C ASN A 57 -10.17 -0.86 7.31
N ILE A 58 -9.68 -1.22 6.13
CA ILE A 58 -9.02 -0.32 5.18
C ILE A 58 -10.01 -0.04 4.05
N GLN A 59 -10.30 1.23 3.84
CA GLN A 59 -10.97 1.69 2.64
C GLN A 59 -9.91 2.06 1.58
N LEU A 60 -10.05 1.49 0.38
CA LEU A 60 -9.18 1.76 -0.76
C LEU A 60 -9.88 2.62 -1.79
N GLU A 61 -9.23 3.70 -2.20
CA GLU A 61 -9.69 4.57 -3.29
C GLU A 61 -8.57 4.76 -4.32
N TYR A 62 -8.92 4.76 -5.61
CA TYR A 62 -7.96 5.03 -6.68
C TYR A 62 -8.49 6.13 -7.61
N LYS A 63 -7.80 7.27 -7.62
CA LYS A 63 -8.17 8.45 -8.41
C LYS A 63 -6.92 9.13 -8.96
N GLY A 64 -6.89 9.41 -10.27
CA GLY A 64 -5.80 10.19 -10.86
C GLY A 64 -4.40 9.57 -10.70
N LYS A 65 -4.28 8.24 -10.71
CA LYS A 65 -3.04 7.48 -10.43
C LYS A 65 -2.57 7.52 -8.97
N GLU A 66 -3.42 7.97 -8.05
CA GLU A 66 -3.19 7.93 -6.62
C GLU A 66 -4.07 6.86 -5.98
N LEU A 67 -3.43 5.96 -5.24
CA LEU A 67 -4.04 4.98 -4.36
C LEU A 67 -4.04 5.54 -2.94
N VAL A 68 -5.22 5.59 -2.33
CA VAL A 68 -5.43 6.10 -0.98
C VAL A 68 -5.87 4.95 -0.08
N PHE A 69 -5.12 4.73 0.99
CA PHE A 69 -5.48 3.84 2.09
C PHE A 69 -6.07 4.70 3.21
N THR A 70 -7.36 4.53 3.50
CA THR A 70 -8.03 5.22 4.62
C THR A 70 -8.26 4.23 5.76
N PHE A 71 -7.71 4.55 6.93
CA PHE A 71 -7.82 3.73 8.14
C PHE A 71 -9.03 4.14 8.99
N ARG A 72 -9.44 3.29 9.95
CA ARG A 72 -10.56 3.56 10.88
C ARG A 72 -10.45 4.89 11.63
N ASN A 73 -9.22 5.29 11.97
CA ASN A 73 -8.95 6.57 12.63
C ASN A 73 -8.96 7.78 11.67
N LYS A 74 -9.44 7.60 10.44
CA LYS A 74 -9.50 8.60 9.35
C LYS A 74 -8.14 9.12 8.88
N LYS A 75 -7.03 8.53 9.33
CA LYS A 75 -5.72 8.78 8.72
C LYS A 75 -5.69 8.19 7.32
N HIS A 76 -4.96 8.84 6.43
CA HIS A 76 -4.77 8.41 5.06
C HIS A 76 -3.29 8.22 4.74
N LEU A 77 -2.98 7.18 3.97
CA LEU A 77 -1.70 7.06 3.27
C LEU A 77 -1.95 7.11 1.77
N LEU A 78 -1.18 7.95 1.07
CA LEU A 78 -1.31 8.19 -0.36
C LEU A 78 -0.07 7.68 -1.07
N PHE A 79 -0.29 6.88 -2.10
CA PHE A 79 0.74 6.34 -2.97
C PHE A 79 0.39 6.61 -4.42
N THR A 80 1.39 6.93 -5.24
CA THR A 80 1.22 6.83 -6.68
C THR A 80 1.50 5.40 -7.12
N CYS A 81 0.69 4.89 -8.05
CA CYS A 81 0.94 3.60 -8.70
C CYS A 81 0.29 3.58 -10.08
N ASP A 82 0.67 2.63 -10.92
CA ASP A 82 -0.06 2.39 -12.16
C ASP A 82 -1.36 1.61 -11.90
N ARG A 83 -2.16 1.46 -12.97
CA ARG A 83 -3.45 0.78 -12.90
C ARG A 83 -3.31 -0.73 -12.71
N THR A 84 -2.21 -1.33 -13.17
CA THR A 84 -1.95 -2.76 -13.02
C THR A 84 -1.71 -3.11 -11.55
N VAL A 85 -0.83 -2.36 -10.89
CA VAL A 85 -0.55 -2.47 -9.45
C VAL A 85 -1.83 -2.26 -8.64
N PHE A 86 -2.61 -1.21 -8.94
CA PHE A 86 -3.90 -1.00 -8.27
C PHE A 86 -4.84 -2.20 -8.41
N THR A 87 -4.93 -2.78 -9.62
CA THR A 87 -5.83 -3.91 -9.89
C THR A 87 -5.43 -5.13 -9.03
N ILE A 88 -4.14 -5.41 -8.92
CA ILE A 88 -3.61 -6.51 -8.11
C ILE A 88 -3.92 -6.30 -6.62
N ILE A 89 -3.66 -5.10 -6.10
CA ILE A 89 -3.96 -4.75 -4.70
C ILE A 89 -5.46 -4.87 -4.43
N ARG A 90 -6.30 -4.36 -5.34
CA ARG A 90 -7.76 -4.45 -5.23
C ARG A 90 -8.23 -5.90 -5.22
N THR A 91 -7.76 -6.72 -6.16
CA THR A 91 -8.13 -8.14 -6.24
C THR A 91 -7.73 -8.88 -4.95
N TYR A 92 -6.52 -8.65 -4.45
CA TYR A 92 -6.06 -9.27 -3.20
C TYR A 92 -6.95 -8.86 -2.02
N THR A 93 -7.16 -7.56 -1.83
CA THR A 93 -7.91 -7.04 -0.67
C THR A 93 -9.39 -7.38 -0.69
N GLN A 94 -10.00 -7.49 -1.87
CA GLN A 94 -11.41 -7.91 -2.03
C GLN A 94 -11.69 -9.31 -1.48
N ALA A 95 -10.70 -10.21 -1.43
CA ALA A 95 -10.88 -11.54 -0.83
C ALA A 95 -11.08 -11.50 0.69
N PHE A 96 -10.82 -10.35 1.33
CA PHE A 96 -10.84 -10.17 2.79
C PHE A 96 -11.72 -8.99 3.24
N GLN A 97 -12.51 -8.40 2.33
CA GLN A 97 -13.45 -7.31 2.61
C GLN A 97 -14.89 -7.81 2.77
#